data_AF-R4LLQ9-F1
#
_entry.id   AF-R4LLQ9-F1
#
_cell.length_a   1.000
_cell.length_b   1.000
_cell.length_c   1.000
_cell.angle_alpha   90.00
_cell.angle_beta   90.00
_cell.angle_gamma   90.00
#
_symmetry.space_group_name_H-M   'P 1'
#
loop_
_entity.id
_entity.type
_entity.pdbx_description
1 polymer ?
#
loop_
_entity_poly.entity_id
_entity_poly.type
_entity_poly.pdbx_seq_one_letter_code
_entity_poly.pdbx_strand_id
1 'polypeptide(L)'
;MSVDLIATVKLLHKVFEFLAQQTSADLADLVSGRSRLAMTTEAAEVAQPAAPSLPQEAPAAPSGPPTSVAPKKPAARRRTPAKLSDTSPADAVFPGIAAKLREQESVNEGARYLDGIRVNGRKLTKNHLIAIGQEMGLTLPRSGNNPDRIKKLVEHATGARRRYAGLGSW
;
A
#
# COMPACT_ATOMS: atom_id res chain seq x y z
N MET A 1 -6.20 29.18 -9.36
CA MET A 1 -7.56 28.77 -8.92
C MET A 1 -7.45 28.40 -7.45
N SER A 2 -8.01 29.19 -6.54
CA SER A 2 -8.02 28.86 -5.11
C SER A 2 -9.12 27.83 -4.87
N VAL A 3 -8.76 26.62 -4.46
CA VAL A 3 -9.75 25.59 -4.10
C VAL A 3 -10.36 26.01 -2.77
N ASP A 4 -11.68 26.17 -2.72
CA ASP A 4 -12.37 26.49 -1.48
C ASP A 4 -12.29 25.27 -0.53
N LEU A 5 -11.50 25.45 0.53
CA LEU A 5 -11.26 24.42 1.54
C LEU A 5 -12.56 24.00 2.22
N ILE A 6 -13.49 24.94 2.46
CA ILE A 6 -14.75 24.66 3.13
C ILE A 6 -15.64 23.80 2.23
N ALA A 7 -15.70 24.11 0.93
CA ALA A 7 -16.42 23.30 -0.03
C ALA A 7 -15.85 21.87 -0.12
N THR A 8 -14.53 21.74 -0.09
CA THR A 8 -13.83 20.44 -0.15
C THR A 8 -14.14 19.58 1.08
N VAL A 9 -14.09 20.18 2.27
CA VAL A 9 -14.40 19.47 3.53
C VAL A 9 -15.87 19.01 3.54
N LYS A 10 -16.80 19.84 3.08
CA LYS A 10 -18.22 19.46 2.97
C LYS A 10 -18.43 18.30 1.99
N LEU A 11 -17.73 18.30 0.86
CA LEU A 11 -17.79 17.21 -0.11
C LEU A 11 -17.27 15.90 0.49
N LEU A 12 -16.10 15.94 1.14
CA LEU A 12 -15.53 14.77 1.80
C LEU A 12 -16.47 14.18 2.84
N HIS A 13 -17.08 15.04 3.66
CA HIS A 13 -18.07 14.60 4.66
C HIS A 13 -19.24 13.85 4.03
N LYS A 14 -19.83 14.39 2.95
CA LYS A 14 -20.92 13.73 2.23
C LYS A 14 -20.52 12.39 1.62
N VAL A 15 -19.29 12.27 1.10
CA VAL A 15 -18.78 11.00 0.58
C VAL A 15 -18.67 9.96 1.70
N PHE A 16 -18.16 10.33 2.87
CA PHE A 16 -18.09 9.40 4.00
C PHE A 16 -19.45 8.97 4.50
N GLU A 17 -20.40 9.91 4.58
CA GLU A 17 -21.77 9.61 4.97
C GLU A 17 -22.45 8.64 3.99
N PHE A 18 -22.24 8.84 2.69
CA PHE A 18 -22.73 7.94 1.65
C PHE A 18 -22.13 6.53 1.78
N LEU A 19 -20.80 6.45 1.95
CA LEU A 19 -20.09 5.17 2.11
C LEU A 19 -20.54 4.41 3.38
N ALA A 20 -20.89 5.12 4.44
CA ALA A 20 -21.40 4.52 5.68
C ALA A 20 -22.80 3.88 5.50
N GLN A 21 -23.56 4.29 4.49
CA GLN A 21 -24.88 3.74 4.18
C GLN A 21 -24.84 2.57 3.18
N GLN A 22 -23.69 2.30 2.55
CA GLN A 22 -23.56 1.22 1.56
C GLN A 22 -23.43 -0.15 2.22
N THR A 23 -23.92 -1.19 1.53
CA THR A 23 -23.73 -2.56 1.99
C THR A 23 -22.29 -3.03 1.78
N SER A 24 -21.89 -4.10 2.48
CA SER A 24 -20.56 -4.69 2.29
C SER A 24 -20.32 -5.24 0.88
N ALA A 25 -21.38 -5.68 0.19
CA ALA A 25 -21.30 -6.12 -1.20
C ALA A 25 -21.00 -4.96 -2.15
N ASP A 26 -21.70 -3.83 -1.98
CA ASP A 26 -21.52 -2.64 -2.81
C ASP A 26 -20.11 -2.02 -2.63
N LEU A 27 -19.60 -2.01 -1.40
CA LEU A 27 -18.24 -1.57 -1.12
C LEU A 27 -17.19 -2.48 -1.78
N ALA A 28 -17.41 -3.79 -1.81
CA ALA A 28 -16.52 -4.73 -2.50
C ALA A 28 -16.53 -4.51 -4.02
N ASP A 29 -17.69 -4.21 -4.60
CA ASP A 29 -17.81 -3.87 -6.03
C ASP A 29 -17.16 -2.52 -6.36
N LEU A 30 -17.23 -1.54 -5.46
CA LEU A 30 -16.54 -0.26 -5.60
C LEU A 30 -15.01 -0.44 -5.54
N VAL A 31 -14.50 -1.22 -4.57
CA VAL A 31 -13.05 -1.48 -4.42
C VAL A 31 -12.50 -2.33 -5.55
N SER A 32 -13.29 -3.28 -6.07
CA SER A 32 -12.90 -4.08 -7.24
C SER A 32 -13.04 -3.32 -8.57
N GLY A 33 -13.56 -2.08 -8.54
CA GLY A 33 -13.73 -1.23 -9.72
C GLY A 33 -14.89 -1.64 -10.63
N ARG A 34 -15.76 -2.53 -10.17
CA ARG A 34 -17.01 -2.91 -10.87
C ARG A 34 -18.06 -1.82 -10.78
N SER A 35 -18.08 -1.11 -9.66
CA SER A 35 -18.91 0.07 -9.44
C SER A 35 -18.04 1.32 -9.41
N ARG A 36 -18.59 2.46 -9.82
CA ARG A 36 -17.92 3.77 -9.74
C ARG A 36 -18.90 4.82 -9.21
N LEU A 37 -18.42 5.69 -8.34
CA LEU A 37 -19.20 6.82 -7.85
C LEU A 37 -19.19 7.93 -8.90
N ALA A 38 -20.36 8.25 -9.46
CA ALA A 38 -20.53 9.44 -10.27
C ALA A 38 -20.86 10.62 -9.36
N MET A 39 -19.93 11.57 -9.22
CA MET A 39 -20.22 12.85 -8.58
C MET A 39 -20.87 13.77 -9.59
N THR A 40 -22.20 13.70 -9.69
CA THR A 40 -22.95 14.68 -10.48
C THR A 40 -23.09 15.96 -9.66
N THR A 41 -22.31 16.99 -10.02
CA THR A 41 -22.64 18.35 -9.60
C THR A 41 -23.98 18.70 -10.24
N GLU A 42 -24.97 18.97 -9.40
CA GLU A 42 -26.37 19.19 -9.75
C GLU A 42 -26.54 20.27 -10.84
N ALA A 43 -26.49 19.82 -12.10
CA ALA A 43 -26.92 20.49 -13.32
C ALA A 43 -26.86 19.49 -14.50
N ALA A 44 -27.53 18.35 -14.38
CA ALA A 44 -27.86 17.49 -15.51
C ALA A 44 -28.96 16.51 -15.11
N GLU A 45 -30.18 16.97 -15.28
CA GLU A 45 -31.38 16.16 -15.30
C GLU A 45 -31.42 15.31 -16.59
N VAL A 46 -32.00 14.11 -16.47
CA VAL A 46 -32.42 13.15 -17.51
C VAL A 46 -31.33 12.35 -18.25
N ALA A 47 -31.19 11.06 -17.91
CA ALA A 47 -31.73 9.98 -18.75
C ALA A 47 -31.38 8.57 -18.22
N GLN A 48 -32.38 7.71 -18.36
CA GLN A 48 -32.54 6.33 -17.90
C GLN A 48 -31.57 5.28 -18.50
N PRO A 49 -31.58 4.04 -17.95
CA PRO A 49 -30.68 2.96 -18.29
C PRO A 49 -31.17 2.15 -19.50
N ALA A 50 -30.25 1.70 -20.37
CA ALA A 50 -30.54 0.70 -21.38
C ALA A 50 -29.35 -0.24 -21.62
N ALA A 51 -29.55 -1.48 -21.16
CA ALA A 51 -29.14 -2.77 -21.72
C ALA A 51 -27.66 -3.19 -21.91
N PRO A 52 -27.34 -4.46 -21.59
CA PRO A 52 -26.05 -5.10 -21.82
C PRO A 52 -25.94 -5.59 -23.26
N SER A 53 -24.76 -5.44 -23.88
CA SER A 53 -24.41 -6.16 -25.12
C SER A 53 -23.36 -7.24 -24.80
N LEU A 54 -23.80 -8.50 -24.85
CA LEU A 54 -22.96 -9.70 -25.01
C LEU A 54 -22.73 -9.94 -26.54
N PRO A 55 -22.02 -11.00 -26.99
CA PRO A 55 -20.70 -10.92 -27.60
C PRO A 55 -20.73 -11.25 -29.11
N GLN A 56 -19.75 -10.80 -29.91
CA GLN A 56 -19.68 -11.22 -31.31
C GLN A 56 -18.25 -11.60 -31.75
N GLU A 57 -18.06 -12.92 -31.78
CA GLU A 57 -17.40 -13.77 -32.77
C GLU A 57 -16.13 -13.29 -33.52
N ALA A 58 -15.07 -14.10 -33.36
CA ALA A 58 -13.98 -14.34 -34.32
C ALA A 58 -14.54 -14.98 -35.62
N PRO A 59 -13.84 -15.02 -36.79
CA PRO A 59 -12.58 -15.77 -36.95
C PRO A 59 -11.59 -15.24 -38.02
N ALA A 60 -10.30 -15.58 -37.88
CA ALA A 60 -9.50 -16.21 -38.95
C ALA A 60 -8.02 -16.30 -38.54
N ALA A 61 -7.53 -17.53 -38.44
CA ALA A 61 -6.13 -17.90 -38.48
C ALA A 61 -5.51 -17.59 -39.87
N PRO A 62 -4.17 -17.62 -40.01
CA PRO A 62 -3.62 -18.88 -40.52
C PRO A 62 -2.40 -19.41 -39.73
N SER A 63 -2.31 -20.73 -39.81
CA SER A 63 -1.33 -21.65 -39.25
C SER A 63 0.11 -21.41 -39.72
N GLY A 64 1.06 -21.71 -38.82
CA GLY A 64 2.43 -22.09 -39.17
C GLY A 64 3.18 -22.69 -37.96
N PRO A 65 3.55 -23.98 -37.99
CA PRO A 65 4.54 -24.58 -37.08
C PRO A 65 5.77 -25.11 -37.88
N PRO A 66 6.77 -25.74 -37.24
CA PRO A 66 7.50 -25.37 -36.03
C PRO A 66 9.02 -25.37 -36.30
N THR A 67 9.84 -24.70 -35.48
CA THR A 67 11.25 -25.11 -35.36
C THR A 67 11.75 -25.04 -33.93
N SER A 68 12.09 -26.25 -33.48
CA SER A 68 12.69 -26.64 -32.22
C SER A 68 14.15 -26.21 -32.13
N VAL A 69 14.54 -25.57 -31.03
CA VAL A 69 15.87 -25.80 -30.46
C VAL A 69 15.88 -25.53 -28.96
N ALA A 70 16.17 -26.58 -28.20
CA ALA A 70 16.74 -26.55 -26.87
C ALA A 70 17.95 -27.51 -26.88
N PRO A 71 18.80 -27.61 -25.85
CA PRO A 71 19.07 -26.71 -24.72
C PRO A 71 20.58 -26.38 -24.58
N LYS A 72 20.96 -25.46 -23.69
CA LYS A 72 22.27 -25.54 -22.99
C LYS A 72 22.25 -24.82 -21.64
N LYS A 73 22.44 -25.62 -20.59
CA LYS A 73 22.73 -25.27 -19.19
C LYS A 73 24.22 -24.85 -19.09
N PRO A 74 24.61 -23.97 -18.15
CA PRO A 74 25.09 -24.44 -16.84
C PRO A 74 24.58 -23.56 -15.68
N ALA A 75 23.95 -24.10 -14.64
CA ALA A 75 24.59 -24.62 -13.43
C ALA A 75 25.51 -23.61 -12.70
N ALA A 76 24.93 -22.74 -11.85
CA ALA A 76 25.60 -22.29 -10.64
C ALA A 76 24.61 -21.83 -9.55
N ARG A 77 24.58 -22.63 -8.48
CA ARG A 77 24.37 -22.28 -7.07
C ARG A 77 23.04 -21.62 -6.64
N ARG A 78 22.17 -22.51 -6.17
CA ARG A 78 21.61 -22.52 -4.80
C ARG A 78 21.86 -21.24 -3.98
N ARG A 79 20.78 -20.51 -3.73
CA ARG A 79 20.37 -20.10 -2.37
C ARG A 79 18.84 -20.01 -2.30
N THR A 80 18.21 -21.15 -2.08
CA THR A 80 17.02 -21.18 -1.23
C THR A 80 17.44 -20.84 0.20
N PRO A 81 16.70 -19.98 0.88
CA PRO A 81 16.14 -20.32 2.17
C PRO A 81 14.60 -20.32 1.97
N ALA A 82 13.89 -21.44 2.01
CA ALA A 82 13.71 -22.26 3.20
C ALA A 82 13.65 -21.42 4.49
N LYS A 83 12.58 -20.63 4.63
CA LYS A 83 11.74 -20.73 5.82
C LYS A 83 10.36 -20.19 5.50
N LEU A 84 9.41 -21.11 5.36
CA LEU A 84 8.04 -20.89 5.80
C LEU A 84 8.17 -20.55 7.29
N SER A 85 8.37 -19.26 7.57
CA SER A 85 8.16 -18.75 8.90
C SER A 85 6.66 -18.90 9.12
N ASP A 86 6.33 -19.65 10.16
CA ASP A 86 5.03 -19.65 10.80
C ASP A 86 4.79 -18.21 11.28
N THR A 87 4.44 -17.32 10.34
CA THR A 87 4.26 -15.90 10.59
C THR A 87 2.99 -15.79 11.37
N SER A 88 3.15 -15.60 12.68
CA SER A 88 2.11 -15.06 13.53
C SER A 88 1.47 -13.88 12.79
N PRO A 89 0.14 -13.72 12.80
CA PRO A 89 -0.54 -12.67 12.05
C PRO A 89 -0.01 -11.25 12.36
N ALA A 90 0.71 -11.08 13.48
CA ALA A 90 1.44 -9.86 13.83
C ALA A 90 2.70 -9.61 12.97
N ASP A 91 3.42 -10.65 12.54
CA ASP A 91 4.67 -10.53 11.77
C ASP A 91 4.43 -10.03 10.34
N ALA A 92 3.25 -10.33 9.78
CA ALA A 92 2.83 -9.80 8.47
C ALA A 92 2.54 -8.28 8.49
N VAL A 93 2.33 -7.68 9.66
CA VAL A 93 2.01 -6.25 9.80
C VAL A 93 3.27 -5.37 9.76
N PHE A 94 4.41 -5.89 10.23
CA PHE A 94 5.64 -5.10 10.36
C PHE A 94 6.23 -4.61 9.02
N PRO A 95 6.23 -5.40 7.92
CA PRO A 95 6.64 -4.91 6.61
C PRO A 95 5.76 -3.76 6.11
N GLY A 96 4.45 -3.83 6.35
CA GLY A 96 3.49 -2.77 5.99
C GLY A 96 3.74 -1.48 6.80
N ILE A 97 4.00 -1.62 8.10
CA ILE A 97 4.38 -0.48 8.96
C ILE A 97 5.71 0.12 8.50
N ALA A 98 6.70 -0.70 8.16
CA ALA A 98 7.99 -0.24 7.65
C ALA A 98 7.85 0.52 6.33
N ALA A 99 7.04 0.02 5.39
CA ALA A 99 6.74 0.70 4.14
C ALA A 99 6.08 2.06 4.37
N LYS A 100 5.04 2.10 5.23
CA LYS A 100 4.36 3.34 5.61
C LYS A 100 5.29 4.34 6.31
N LEU A 101 6.24 3.85 7.12
CA LEU A 101 7.21 4.70 7.78
C LEU A 101 8.20 5.35 6.79
N ARG A 102 8.54 4.65 5.70
CA ARG A 102 9.34 5.21 4.59
C ARG A 102 8.59 6.24 3.75
N GLU A 103 7.26 6.29 3.83
CA GLU A 103 6.45 7.33 3.17
C GLU A 103 6.43 8.65 3.95
N GLN A 104 6.73 8.61 5.25
CA GLN A 104 6.69 9.81 6.09
C GLN A 104 7.81 10.79 5.73
N GLU A 105 7.49 12.08 5.70
CA GLU A 105 8.45 13.13 5.30
C GLU A 105 9.23 13.70 6.47
N SER A 106 8.68 13.58 7.69
CA SER A 106 9.25 14.17 8.90
C SER A 106 9.38 13.18 10.05
N VAL A 107 10.36 13.46 10.91
CA VAL A 107 10.62 12.64 12.12
C VAL A 107 9.45 12.67 13.10
N ASN A 108 8.81 13.83 13.23
CA ASN A 108 7.67 14.01 14.13
C ASN A 108 6.44 13.22 13.67
N GLU A 109 6.18 13.19 12.37
CA GLU A 109 5.05 12.46 11.78
C GLU A 109 5.22 10.94 11.90
N GLY A 110 6.43 10.43 11.59
CA GLY A 110 6.75 9.02 11.79
C GLY A 110 6.67 8.58 13.26
N ALA A 111 7.08 9.43 14.20
CA ALA A 111 6.93 9.14 15.63
C ALA A 111 5.47 9.07 16.07
N ARG A 112 4.63 10.01 15.60
CA ARG A 112 3.18 10.00 15.86
C ARG A 112 2.50 8.77 15.25
N TYR A 113 2.89 8.39 14.05
CA TYR A 113 2.38 7.19 13.39
C TYR A 113 2.67 5.94 14.24
N LEU A 114 3.91 5.77 14.70
CA LEU A 114 4.29 4.62 15.54
C LEU A 114 3.62 4.60 16.92
N ASP A 115 3.35 5.75 17.54
CA ASP A 115 2.61 5.81 18.82
C ASP A 115 1.11 5.51 18.65
N GLY A 116 0.55 5.81 17.47
CA GLY A 116 -0.84 5.51 17.12
C GLY A 116 -1.09 4.03 16.77
N ILE A 117 -0.06 3.30 16.32
CA ILE A 117 -0.21 1.90 15.94
C ILE A 117 -0.42 1.02 17.19
N ARG A 118 -1.46 0.18 17.10
CA ARG A 118 -1.71 -0.88 18.07
C ARG A 118 -1.63 -2.24 17.40
N VAL A 119 -0.75 -3.10 17.90
CA VAL A 119 -0.62 -4.49 17.47
C VAL A 119 -1.31 -5.35 18.52
N ASN A 120 -2.33 -6.11 18.12
CA ASN A 120 -3.15 -6.92 19.02
C ASN A 120 -3.76 -6.11 20.18
N GLY A 121 -4.22 -4.88 19.89
CA GLY A 121 -4.82 -3.97 20.87
C GLY A 121 -3.84 -3.29 21.85
N ARG A 122 -2.54 -3.61 21.76
CA ARG A 122 -1.49 -3.06 22.63
C ARG A 122 -0.59 -2.10 21.86
N LYS A 123 0.00 -1.14 22.58
CA LYS A 123 1.03 -0.26 22.02
C LYS A 123 2.23 -1.06 21.52
N LEU A 124 2.97 -0.49 20.57
CA LEU A 124 4.20 -1.09 20.06
C LEU A 124 5.16 -1.40 21.22
N THR A 125 5.52 -2.67 21.34
CA THR A 125 6.51 -3.10 22.32
C THR A 125 7.90 -2.93 21.76
N LYS A 126 8.90 -3.03 22.65
CA LYS A 126 10.31 -3.04 22.29
C LYS A 126 10.64 -4.07 21.20
N ASN A 127 10.02 -5.25 21.26
CA ASN A 127 10.25 -6.33 20.30
C ASN A 127 9.67 -5.99 18.93
N HIS A 128 8.49 -5.36 18.89
CA HIS A 128 7.88 -4.91 17.64
C HIS A 128 8.76 -3.85 16.95
N LEU A 129 9.32 -2.90 17.70
CA LEU A 129 10.24 -1.90 17.16
C LEU A 129 11.51 -2.53 16.58
N ILE A 130 12.04 -3.58 17.21
CA ILE A 130 13.21 -4.33 16.69
C ILE A 130 12.83 -5.04 15.39
N ALA A 131 11.68 -5.70 15.33
CA ALA A 131 11.20 -6.41 14.13
C ALA A 131 11.03 -5.43 12.95
N ILE A 132 10.38 -4.28 13.17
CA ILE A 132 10.24 -3.23 12.15
C ILE A 132 11.61 -2.69 11.72
N GLY A 133 12.55 -2.55 12.66
CA GLY A 133 13.94 -2.18 12.35
C GLY A 133 14.62 -3.20 11.42
N GLN A 134 14.48 -4.50 11.70
CA GLN A 134 15.03 -5.57 10.87
C GLN A 134 14.46 -5.55 9.45
N GLU A 135 13.15 -5.34 9.30
CA GLU A 135 12.50 -5.18 7.99
C GLU A 135 13.05 -3.98 7.20
N MET A 136 13.52 -2.96 7.91
CA MET A 136 14.18 -1.81 7.30
C MET A 136 15.69 -1.98 7.08
N GLY A 137 16.26 -3.13 7.42
CA GLY A 137 17.70 -3.36 7.37
C GLY A 137 18.48 -2.64 8.48
N LEU A 138 17.79 -2.11 9.50
CA LEU A 138 18.39 -1.42 10.63
C LEU A 138 18.51 -2.36 11.83
N THR A 139 19.73 -2.57 12.30
CA THR A 139 19.95 -3.32 13.54
C THR A 139 19.85 -2.39 14.73
N LEU A 140 18.68 -2.36 15.38
CA LEU A 140 18.48 -1.60 16.61
C LEU A 140 19.13 -2.33 17.80
N PRO A 141 19.85 -1.61 18.69
CA PRO A 141 20.46 -2.23 19.85
C PRO A 141 19.39 -2.83 20.77
N ARG A 142 19.68 -4.01 21.35
CA ARG A 142 18.75 -4.68 22.27
C ARG A 142 18.65 -3.98 23.64
N SER A 143 19.61 -3.13 23.97
CA SER A 143 19.56 -2.18 25.10
C SER A 143 19.18 -0.78 24.60
N GLY A 144 18.38 -0.03 25.36
CA GLY A 144 17.95 1.34 25.01
C GLY A 144 16.44 1.55 25.10
N ASN A 145 16.06 2.80 25.37
CA ASN A 145 14.68 3.21 25.61
C ASN A 145 13.83 3.19 24.32
N ASN A 146 12.52 3.01 24.44
CA ASN A 146 11.60 3.02 23.29
C ASN A 146 11.63 4.32 22.48
N PRO A 147 11.60 5.54 23.07
CA PRO A 147 11.68 6.79 22.31
C PRO A 147 12.96 6.89 21.46
N ASP A 148 14.12 6.46 21.97
CA ASP A 148 15.37 6.48 21.21
C ASP A 148 15.33 5.53 20.01
N ARG A 149 14.70 4.36 20.18
CA ARG A 149 14.49 3.41 19.07
C ARG A 149 13.58 4.00 18.01
N ILE A 150 12.48 4.60 18.42
CA ILE A 150 11.53 5.27 17.51
C ILE A 150 12.27 6.37 16.74
N LYS A 151 13.01 7.24 17.42
CA LYS A 151 13.80 8.29 16.78
C LYS A 151 14.76 7.73 15.73
N LYS A 152 15.56 6.72 16.08
CA LYS A 152 16.51 6.07 15.14
C LYS A 152 15.81 5.39 13.96
N LEU A 153 14.69 4.72 14.22
CA LEU A 153 13.89 4.03 13.22
C LEU A 153 13.35 5.02 12.18
N VAL A 154 12.80 6.14 12.65
CA VAL A 154 12.26 7.19 11.79
C VAL A 154 13.35 8.00 11.11
N GLU A 155 14.46 8.33 11.80
CA GLU A 155 15.62 8.99 11.18
C GLU A 155 16.21 8.15 10.06
N HIS A 156 16.26 6.82 10.22
CA HIS A 156 16.71 5.93 9.15
C HIS A 156 15.73 5.92 7.97
N ALA A 157 14.42 5.83 8.24
CA ALA A 157 13.38 5.83 7.20
C ALA A 157 13.36 7.15 6.40
N THR A 158 13.46 8.29 7.07
CA THR A 158 13.43 9.63 6.48
C THR A 158 14.78 10.06 5.90
N GLY A 159 15.89 9.71 6.57
CA GLY A 159 17.25 10.02 6.17
C GLY A 159 17.66 9.31 4.87
N ALA A 160 17.16 8.10 4.63
CA ALA A 160 17.32 7.42 3.36
C ALA A 160 16.73 8.24 2.20
N ARG A 161 15.53 8.82 2.36
CA ARG A 161 14.91 9.69 1.34
C ARG A 161 15.67 11.00 1.14
N ARG A 162 16.08 11.70 2.21
CA ARG A 162 16.80 12.99 2.09
C ARG A 162 18.10 12.86 1.31
N ARG A 163 18.80 11.73 1.40
CA ARG A 163 20.03 11.49 0.63
C ARG A 163 19.79 11.31 -0.86
N TYR A 164 18.61 10.88 -1.28
CA TYR A 164 18.26 10.74 -2.70
C TYR A 164 17.42 11.91 -3.26
N ALA A 165 16.77 12.70 -2.40
CA ALA A 165 16.05 13.92 -2.83
C ALA A 165 16.98 15.00 -3.41
N GLY A 166 18.28 14.95 -3.09
CA GLY A 166 19.31 15.81 -3.70
C GLY A 166 20.06 15.18 -4.89
N LEU A 167 19.70 13.96 -5.31
CA LEU A 167 20.43 13.21 -6.35
C LEU A 167 19.72 13.20 -7.71
N GLY A 168 18.66 14.02 -7.88
CA GLY A 168 17.82 14.09 -9.08
C GLY A 168 18.04 15.30 -9.98
N SER A 169 19.20 15.97 -9.91
CA SER A 169 19.53 17.09 -10.79
C SER A 169 20.92 16.94 -11.43
N TRP A 170 21.08 15.93 -12.28
CA TRP A 170 22.13 15.85 -13.30
C TRP A 170 21.51 15.37 -14.60
#